data_AF-A0A964NFT6-F1
#
_entry.id   AF-A0A964NFT6-F1
#
_cell.length_a   1.000
_cell.length_b   1.000
_cell.length_c   1.000
_cell.angle_alpha   90.00
_cell.angle_beta   90.00
_cell.angle_gamma   90.00
#
_symmetry.space_group_name_H-M   'P 1'
#
loop_
_entity.id
_entity.type
_entity.pdbx_description
1 polymer ?
#
loop_
_entity_poly.entity_id
_entity_poly.type
_entity_poly.pdbx_seq_one_letter_code
_entity_poly.pdbx_strand_id
1 'polypeptide(L)'
;MAQLPLLPAGPITVAVSPLLSVAPTDPLDAAGLLAALLDLRAGVALGEHLSARAEVTQAEGGAPLHREHEAAAVRVRITEEIRGIEARLDDAFEHAHRPRYRLPNAARLHLLLQQTGALEARSKRVVKLAARALWAPFDDFLETHSKRARFGLRDLRRQVAPTLAAMGPRAAALVDLDELIFVSTSPAVDGLHRRVFGRLEDVLAEHLRRALDVAGRGPGGEVPGVEMIGPWLEDDGLVRRALLDGQRFVHAQVASDKARLWALAHACLVPESP
;
A
#
# COMPACT_ATOMS: atom_id res chain seq x y z
N MET A 1 15.15 -11.64 -31.56
CA MET A 1 15.01 -10.93 -30.26
C MET A 1 13.54 -10.92 -29.90
N ALA A 2 13.09 -11.86 -29.08
CA ALA A 2 11.69 -11.89 -28.64
C ALA A 2 11.48 -10.78 -27.60
N GLN A 3 10.55 -9.86 -27.89
CA GLN A 3 10.09 -8.88 -26.92
C GLN A 3 9.41 -9.63 -25.78
N LEU A 4 9.95 -9.49 -24.57
CA LEU A 4 9.28 -9.92 -23.35
C LEU A 4 7.91 -9.20 -23.30
N PRO A 5 6.79 -9.92 -23.11
CA PRO A 5 5.50 -9.28 -22.94
C PRO A 5 5.58 -8.39 -21.69
N LEU A 6 5.27 -7.11 -21.86
CA LEU A 6 5.08 -6.17 -20.76
C LEU A 6 4.06 -6.80 -19.80
N LEU A 7 4.54 -7.21 -18.61
CA LEU A 7 3.67 -7.63 -17.53
C LEU A 7 2.66 -6.50 -17.29
N PRO A 8 1.34 -6.80 -17.20
CA PRO A 8 0.36 -5.78 -16.87
C PRO A 8 0.78 -5.09 -15.56
N ALA A 9 0.73 -3.77 -15.56
CA ALA A 9 1.13 -2.95 -14.41
C ALA A 9 0.45 -3.49 -13.14
N GLY A 10 1.25 -4.02 -12.21
CA GLY A 10 0.72 -4.61 -10.98
C GLY A 10 -0.09 -3.60 -10.17
N PRO A 11 -0.95 -4.04 -9.23
CA PRO A 11 -1.85 -3.17 -8.46
C PRO A 11 -1.11 -2.01 -7.74
N ILE A 12 0.13 -2.25 -7.29
CA ILE A 12 0.99 -1.21 -6.70
C ILE A 12 1.36 -0.13 -7.72
N THR A 13 1.66 -0.51 -8.97
CA THR A 13 2.00 0.42 -10.05
C THR A 13 0.84 1.36 -10.37
N VAL A 14 -0.38 0.84 -10.38
CA VAL A 14 -1.61 1.63 -10.56
C VAL A 14 -1.82 2.59 -9.39
N ALA A 15 -1.61 2.15 -8.15
CA ALA A 15 -1.79 2.97 -6.96
C ALA A 15 -0.69 4.03 -6.77
N VAL A 16 0.49 3.85 -7.36
CA VAL A 16 1.60 4.81 -7.32
C VAL A 16 1.53 5.84 -8.45
N SER A 17 0.75 5.59 -9.51
CA SER A 17 0.54 6.51 -10.64
C SER A 17 0.18 7.96 -10.26
N PRO A 18 -0.70 8.21 -9.26
CA PRO A 18 -0.98 9.58 -8.79
C PRO A 18 0.26 10.31 -8.25
N LEU A 19 1.19 9.58 -7.62
CA LEU A 19 2.46 10.12 -7.13
C LEU A 19 3.40 10.56 -8.26
N LEU A 20 3.19 10.05 -9.48
CA LEU A 20 3.96 10.37 -10.67
C LEU A 20 3.42 11.61 -11.42
N SER A 21 2.19 12.03 -11.12
CA SER A 21 1.49 13.13 -11.81
C SER A 21 1.81 14.53 -11.26
N VAL A 22 2.51 14.61 -10.12
CA VAL A 22 2.95 15.89 -9.54
C VAL A 22 4.19 16.36 -10.28
N ALA A 23 4.09 17.50 -10.98
CA ALA A 23 5.23 18.15 -11.62
C ALA A 23 6.37 18.28 -10.59
N PRO A 24 7.46 17.55 -10.76
CA PRO A 24 8.35 17.32 -9.65
C PRO A 24 9.31 18.53 -9.60
N THR A 25 9.43 19.17 -8.44
CA THR A 25 10.39 20.28 -8.25
C THR A 25 11.84 19.79 -8.22
N ASP A 26 12.01 18.47 -8.20
CA ASP A 26 13.23 17.72 -8.44
C ASP A 26 12.84 16.57 -9.38
N PRO A 27 13.55 16.28 -10.48
CA PRO A 27 13.21 15.18 -11.37
C PRO A 27 13.27 13.85 -10.59
N LEU A 28 12.11 13.40 -10.12
CA LEU A 28 11.97 12.13 -9.42
C LEU A 28 12.17 11.01 -10.44
N ASP A 29 13.22 10.24 -10.21
CA ASP A 29 13.46 8.93 -10.80
C ASP A 29 12.34 7.97 -10.37
N ALA A 30 11.22 8.03 -11.08
CA ALA A 30 10.09 7.12 -10.93
C ALA A 30 10.54 5.66 -11.07
N ALA A 31 11.54 5.40 -11.91
CA ALA A 31 12.17 4.09 -12.05
C ALA A 31 12.96 3.72 -10.80
N GLY A 32 13.62 4.65 -10.13
CA GLY A 32 14.29 4.46 -8.85
C GLY A 32 13.33 4.21 -7.68
N LEU A 33 12.15 4.85 -7.68
CA LEU A 33 11.10 4.57 -6.68
C LEU A 33 10.47 3.18 -6.91
N LEU A 34 10.22 2.80 -8.17
CA LEU A 34 9.82 1.46 -8.58
C LEU A 34 10.91 0.41 -8.30
N ALA A 35 12.18 0.72 -8.54
CA ALA A 35 13.30 -0.16 -8.24
C ALA A 35 13.53 -0.33 -6.74
N ALA A 36 13.23 0.70 -5.93
CA ALA A 36 13.20 0.59 -4.47
C ALA A 36 11.96 -0.17 -3.96
N LEU A 37 10.85 -0.13 -4.70
CA LEU A 37 9.65 -0.96 -4.49
C LEU A 37 9.89 -2.44 -4.87
N LEU A 38 10.73 -2.68 -5.88
CA LEU A 38 11.13 -3.99 -6.40
C LEU A 38 12.42 -4.54 -5.74
N ASP A 39 12.98 -3.77 -4.79
CA ASP A 39 14.19 -3.94 -3.99
C ASP A 39 15.28 -4.91 -4.48
N LEU A 40 16.18 -4.40 -5.33
CA LEU A 40 17.43 -5.08 -5.74
C LEU A 40 18.43 -5.31 -4.59
N ARG A 41 18.38 -4.55 -3.48
CA ARG A 41 19.27 -4.76 -2.32
C ARG A 41 18.80 -5.93 -1.46
N ALA A 42 17.49 -6.11 -1.33
CA ALA A 42 16.93 -7.34 -0.80
C ALA A 42 17.30 -8.55 -1.67
N GLY A 43 17.40 -8.38 -3.00
CA GLY A 43 17.95 -9.39 -3.90
C GLY A 43 19.40 -9.79 -3.61
N VAL A 44 20.25 -8.85 -3.17
CA VAL A 44 21.65 -9.13 -2.77
C VAL A 44 21.71 -9.83 -1.40
N ALA A 45 20.97 -9.35 -0.39
CA ALA A 45 20.88 -10.00 0.92
C ALA A 45 20.30 -11.43 0.82
N LEU A 46 19.32 -11.61 -0.07
CA LEU A 46 18.78 -12.91 -0.47
C LEU A 46 19.84 -13.79 -1.13
N GLY A 47 20.63 -13.23 -2.05
CA GLY A 47 21.74 -13.94 -2.72
C GLY A 47 22.85 -14.38 -1.77
N GLU A 48 23.22 -13.56 -0.80
CA GLU A 48 24.20 -13.89 0.25
C GLU A 48 23.68 -15.02 1.17
N HIS A 49 22.41 -14.96 1.57
CA HIS A 49 21.79 -16.01 2.39
C HIS A 49 21.59 -17.33 1.63
N LEU A 50 21.20 -17.27 0.35
CA LEU A 50 21.04 -18.46 -0.49
C LEU A 50 22.38 -19.14 -0.78
N SER A 51 23.45 -18.36 -0.96
CA SER A 51 24.81 -18.88 -1.14
C SER A 51 25.32 -19.62 0.11
N ALA A 52 24.94 -19.17 1.31
CA ALA A 52 25.26 -19.86 2.56
C ALA A 52 24.46 -21.16 2.80
N ARG A 53 23.33 -21.34 2.08
CA ARG A 53 22.39 -22.46 2.27
C ARG A 53 22.52 -23.56 1.21
N ALA A 54 23.12 -23.26 0.06
CA ALA A 54 23.34 -24.21 -1.03
C ALA A 54 24.21 -25.42 -0.64
N GLU A 55 24.87 -25.41 0.51
CA GLU A 55 25.64 -26.54 1.04
C GLU A 55 24.79 -27.59 1.77
N VAL A 56 23.52 -27.33 2.05
CA VAL A 56 22.64 -28.25 2.78
C VAL A 56 21.32 -28.36 2.04
N THR A 57 21.08 -29.50 1.38
CA THR A 57 19.84 -30.33 1.46
C THR A 57 19.71 -31.20 0.21
N GLN A 58 20.10 -32.48 0.32
CA GLN A 58 19.47 -33.58 -0.42
C GLN A 58 18.63 -34.35 0.60
N ALA A 59 17.31 -34.45 0.40
CA ALA A 59 16.48 -35.35 1.19
C ALA A 59 15.25 -35.83 0.40
N GLU A 60 14.96 -37.11 0.60
CA GLU A 60 14.15 -38.02 -0.22
C GLU A 60 12.63 -37.79 -0.13
N GLY A 61 11.92 -38.23 -1.18
CA GLY A 61 10.50 -38.01 -1.41
C GLY A 61 9.55 -38.89 -0.60
N GLY A 62 8.56 -38.25 0.04
CA GLY A 62 7.38 -38.88 0.62
C GLY A 62 6.22 -39.00 -0.37
N ALA A 63 5.27 -39.91 -0.10
CA ALA A 63 4.17 -40.33 -0.99
C ALA A 63 3.01 -39.30 -1.16
N PRO A 64 2.16 -39.41 -2.21
CA PRO A 64 1.33 -38.30 -2.71
C PRO A 64 -0.12 -38.20 -2.19
N LEU A 65 -0.65 -39.21 -1.50
CA LEU A 65 -2.12 -39.38 -1.36
C LEU A 65 -2.82 -38.50 -0.30
N HIS A 66 -2.09 -37.84 0.61
CA HIS A 66 -2.68 -36.93 1.63
C HIS A 66 -2.56 -35.43 1.27
N ARG A 67 -1.87 -35.09 0.18
CA ARG A 67 -1.52 -33.70 -0.14
C ARG A 67 -2.69 -32.86 -0.67
N GLU A 68 -3.65 -33.45 -1.41
CA GLU A 68 -4.72 -32.68 -2.05
C GLU A 68 -5.78 -32.14 -1.08
N HIS A 69 -6.15 -32.91 -0.06
CA HIS A 69 -7.10 -32.46 0.97
C HIS A 69 -6.48 -31.37 1.84
N GLU A 70 -5.20 -31.51 2.22
CA GLU A 70 -4.45 -30.49 2.95
C GLU A 70 -4.25 -29.22 2.11
N ALA A 71 -3.96 -29.37 0.81
CA ALA A 71 -3.90 -28.28 -0.15
C ALA A 71 -5.21 -27.50 -0.26
N ALA A 72 -6.35 -28.21 -0.33
CA ALA A 72 -7.66 -27.60 -0.37
C ALA A 72 -7.94 -26.82 0.93
N ALA A 73 -7.62 -27.39 2.09
CA ALA A 73 -7.77 -26.73 3.38
C ALA A 73 -6.92 -25.45 3.49
N VAL A 74 -5.66 -25.47 3.03
CA VAL A 74 -4.79 -24.28 2.99
C VAL A 74 -5.38 -23.19 2.10
N ARG A 75 -5.88 -23.54 0.90
CA ARG A 75 -6.49 -22.56 -0.02
C ARG A 75 -7.76 -21.93 0.56
N VAL A 76 -8.62 -22.73 1.19
CA VAL A 76 -9.82 -22.23 1.88
C VAL A 76 -9.41 -21.24 2.97
N ARG A 77 -8.46 -21.62 3.83
CA ARG A 77 -8.00 -20.77 4.93
C ARG A 77 -7.38 -19.45 4.45
N ILE A 78 -6.52 -19.50 3.42
CA ILE A 78 -5.95 -18.30 2.79
C ILE A 78 -7.08 -17.39 2.28
N THR A 79 -8.08 -17.96 1.62
CA THR A 79 -9.21 -17.21 1.06
C THR A 79 -10.03 -16.52 2.17
N GLU A 80 -10.38 -17.25 3.23
CA GLU A 80 -11.21 -16.76 4.32
C GLU A 80 -10.52 -15.64 5.11
N GLU A 81 -9.26 -15.85 5.48
CA GLU A 81 -8.51 -14.85 6.25
C GLU A 81 -8.21 -13.59 5.44
N ILE A 82 -7.84 -13.74 4.16
CA ILE A 82 -7.65 -12.59 3.28
C ILE A 82 -8.95 -11.82 3.10
N ARG A 83 -10.08 -12.51 2.86
CA ARG A 83 -11.40 -11.86 2.78
C ARG A 83 -11.74 -11.13 4.08
N GLY A 84 -11.41 -11.71 5.24
CA GLY A 84 -11.59 -11.06 6.54
C GLY A 84 -10.73 -9.81 6.72
N ILE A 85 -9.50 -9.82 6.21
CA ILE A 85 -8.61 -8.63 6.21
C ILE A 85 -9.16 -7.55 5.28
N GLU A 86 -9.53 -7.91 4.04
CA GLU A 86 -10.12 -7.00 3.05
C GLU A 86 -11.41 -6.37 3.58
N ALA A 87 -12.35 -7.17 4.11
CA ALA A 87 -13.60 -6.67 4.67
C ALA A 87 -13.39 -5.71 5.86
N ARG A 88 -12.41 -5.97 6.74
CA ARG A 88 -12.07 -5.05 7.84
C ARG A 88 -11.45 -3.74 7.35
N LEU A 89 -10.73 -3.77 6.24
CA LEU A 89 -10.19 -2.56 5.62
C LEU A 89 -11.30 -1.77 4.94
N ASP A 90 -12.14 -2.43 4.14
CA ASP A 90 -13.28 -1.82 3.46
C ASP A 90 -14.21 -1.16 4.49
N ASP A 91 -14.58 -1.87 5.56
CA ASP A 91 -15.38 -1.32 6.65
C ASP A 91 -14.70 -0.10 7.31
N ALA A 92 -13.39 -0.17 7.56
CA ALA A 92 -12.66 0.96 8.12
C ALA A 92 -12.66 2.19 7.20
N PHE A 93 -12.48 2.00 5.89
CA PHE A 93 -12.43 3.08 4.90
C PHE A 93 -13.81 3.66 4.60
N GLU A 94 -14.85 2.83 4.50
CA GLU A 94 -16.25 3.26 4.38
C GLU A 94 -16.62 4.17 5.55
N HIS A 95 -16.16 3.81 6.75
CA HIS A 95 -16.43 4.55 7.97
C HIS A 95 -15.43 5.66 8.27
N ALA A 96 -14.34 5.81 7.51
CA ALA A 96 -13.27 6.77 7.77
C ALA A 96 -13.75 8.24 7.80
N HIS A 97 -14.87 8.52 7.14
CA HIS A 97 -15.50 9.84 7.04
C HIS A 97 -16.62 10.09 8.08
N ARG A 98 -16.96 9.10 8.92
CA ARG A 98 -17.92 9.29 10.02
C ARG A 98 -17.29 10.14 11.13
N PRO A 99 -18.07 10.88 11.95
CA PRO A 99 -17.55 11.82 12.95
C PRO A 99 -16.54 11.24 13.96
N ARG A 100 -16.61 9.91 14.20
CA ARG A 100 -15.69 9.16 15.05
C ARG A 100 -14.29 9.01 14.45
N TYR A 101 -14.17 9.06 13.12
CA TYR A 101 -12.94 8.95 12.35
C TYR A 101 -12.60 10.31 11.72
N ARG A 102 -11.31 10.66 11.75
CA ARG A 102 -10.83 12.06 11.82
C ARG A 102 -10.78 12.82 10.48
N LEU A 103 -11.43 12.35 9.43
CA LEU A 103 -11.43 13.05 8.13
C LEU A 103 -12.33 14.31 8.18
N PRO A 104 -11.93 15.43 7.55
CA PRO A 104 -12.71 16.65 7.63
C PRO A 104 -14.00 16.54 6.81
N ASN A 105 -15.07 17.16 7.31
CA ASN A 105 -16.16 17.62 6.45
C ASN A 105 -15.85 19.06 5.99
N ALA A 106 -16.70 19.62 5.13
CA ALA A 106 -16.50 20.97 4.56
C ALA A 106 -16.31 22.03 5.66
N ALA A 107 -17.11 21.96 6.73
CA ALA A 107 -17.01 22.89 7.87
C ALA A 107 -15.67 22.77 8.61
N ARG A 108 -15.19 21.55 8.87
CA ARG A 108 -13.88 21.31 9.50
C ARG A 108 -12.73 21.76 8.61
N LEU A 109 -12.81 21.50 7.30
CA LEU A 109 -11.80 21.93 6.35
C LEU A 109 -11.75 23.47 6.28
N HIS A 110 -12.91 24.14 6.17
CA HIS A 110 -12.99 25.60 6.23
C HIS A 110 -12.33 26.16 7.49
N LEU A 111 -12.70 25.64 8.66
CA LEU A 111 -12.14 26.07 9.94
C LEU A 111 -10.63 25.86 10.02
N LEU A 112 -10.12 24.75 9.51
CA LEU A 112 -8.68 24.48 9.44
C LEU A 112 -7.97 25.48 8.52
N LEU A 113 -8.54 25.79 7.35
CA LEU A 113 -7.96 26.74 6.40
C LEU A 113 -7.96 28.16 6.96
N GLN A 114 -8.99 28.53 7.71
CA GLN A 114 -9.07 29.81 8.43
C GLN A 114 -8.03 29.89 9.56
N GLN A 115 -7.92 28.87 10.40
CA GLN A 115 -6.97 28.82 11.51
C GLN A 115 -5.50 28.87 11.06
N THR A 116 -5.22 28.28 9.90
CA THR A 116 -3.87 28.29 9.31
C THR A 116 -3.58 29.56 8.51
N GLY A 117 -4.59 30.38 8.21
CA GLY A 117 -4.47 31.55 7.34
C GLY A 117 -4.36 31.21 5.84
N ALA A 118 -4.68 29.96 5.47
CA ALA A 118 -4.58 29.48 4.10
C ALA A 118 -5.63 30.11 3.18
N LEU A 119 -6.76 30.51 3.74
CA LEU A 119 -7.83 31.21 3.04
C LEU A 119 -7.42 32.61 2.54
N GLU A 120 -6.68 33.35 3.38
CA GLU A 120 -6.29 34.73 3.14
C GLU A 120 -4.93 34.84 2.43
N ALA A 121 -3.90 34.20 3.01
CA ALA A 121 -2.51 34.39 2.58
C ALA A 121 -2.16 33.59 1.34
N ARG A 122 -2.73 32.38 1.19
CA ARG A 122 -2.55 31.44 0.05
C ARG A 122 -1.11 31.16 -0.38
N SER A 123 -0.11 31.52 0.44
CA SER A 123 1.29 31.26 0.12
C SER A 123 1.56 29.75 0.19
N LYS A 124 2.50 29.28 -0.65
CA LYS A 124 2.91 27.85 -0.69
C LYS A 124 3.23 27.29 0.71
N ARG A 125 3.85 28.09 1.57
CA ARG A 125 4.20 27.70 2.94
C ARG A 125 2.96 27.48 3.81
N VAL A 126 1.99 28.40 3.73
CA VAL A 126 0.78 28.35 4.56
C VAL A 126 -0.15 27.23 4.10
N VAL A 127 -0.31 27.05 2.78
CA VAL A 127 -1.08 25.93 2.22
C VAL A 127 -0.46 24.59 2.61
N LYS A 128 0.88 24.48 2.59
CA LYS A 128 1.56 23.26 3.05
C LYS A 128 1.30 22.98 4.54
N LEU A 129 1.28 24.01 5.39
CA LEU A 129 0.93 23.86 6.80
C LEU A 129 -0.51 23.34 6.98
N ALA A 130 -1.47 23.89 6.23
CA ALA A 130 -2.85 23.43 6.22
C ALA A 130 -2.97 21.97 5.75
N ALA A 131 -2.31 21.64 4.65
CA ALA A 131 -2.29 20.27 4.12
C ALA A 131 -1.70 19.28 5.13
N ARG A 132 -0.63 19.64 5.84
CA ARG A 132 -0.06 18.81 6.90
C ARG A 132 -1.01 18.61 8.08
N ALA A 133 -1.66 19.67 8.54
CA ALA A 133 -2.64 19.60 9.63
C ALA A 133 -3.85 18.73 9.23
N LEU A 134 -4.24 18.78 7.95
CA LEU A 134 -5.28 17.96 7.36
C LEU A 134 -4.84 16.49 7.19
N TRP A 135 -3.59 16.26 6.76
CA TRP A 135 -3.06 14.94 6.48
C TRP A 135 -2.77 14.14 7.74
N ALA A 136 -2.24 14.76 8.80
CA ALA A 136 -1.73 14.04 9.98
C ALA A 136 -2.73 13.04 10.61
N PRO A 137 -4.02 13.38 10.82
CA PRO A 137 -4.99 12.42 11.34
C PRO A 137 -5.27 11.25 10.38
N PHE A 138 -5.11 11.47 9.08
CA PHE A 138 -5.31 10.47 8.05
C PHE A 138 -4.06 9.61 7.87
N ASP A 139 -2.86 10.17 8.01
CA ASP A 139 -1.60 9.44 8.05
C ASP A 139 -1.60 8.38 9.15
N ASP A 140 -1.94 8.79 10.38
CA ASP A 140 -2.08 7.88 11.53
C ASP A 140 -3.07 6.73 11.24
N PHE A 141 -4.17 7.07 10.56
CA PHE A 141 -5.21 6.11 10.19
C PHE A 141 -4.69 5.12 9.14
N LEU A 142 -4.10 5.60 8.04
CA LEU A 142 -3.51 4.77 6.99
C LEU A 142 -2.41 3.88 7.54
N GLU A 143 -1.53 4.42 8.38
CA GLU A 143 -0.44 3.69 9.01
C GLU A 143 -0.98 2.57 9.90
N THR A 144 -1.98 2.88 10.73
CA THR A 144 -2.62 1.90 11.63
C THR A 144 -3.24 0.75 10.84
N HIS A 145 -4.00 1.06 9.80
CA HIS A 145 -4.71 0.04 9.02
C HIS A 145 -3.76 -0.76 8.10
N SER A 146 -2.75 -0.11 7.51
CA SER A 146 -1.68 -0.79 6.78
C SER A 146 -0.89 -1.74 7.68
N LYS A 147 -0.51 -1.31 8.90
CA LYS A 147 0.17 -2.18 9.88
C LYS A 147 -0.69 -3.37 10.29
N ARG A 148 -1.98 -3.16 10.60
CA ARG A 148 -2.90 -4.25 10.95
C ARG A 148 -3.05 -5.26 9.83
N ALA A 149 -3.20 -4.79 8.58
CA ALA A 149 -3.30 -5.68 7.43
C ALA A 149 -2.02 -6.49 7.23
N ARG A 150 -0.85 -5.86 7.33
CA ARG A 150 0.45 -6.54 7.25
C ARG A 150 0.66 -7.57 8.35
N PHE A 151 0.29 -7.25 9.58
CA PHE A 151 0.37 -8.21 10.69
C PHE A 151 -0.58 -9.38 10.47
N GLY A 152 -1.82 -9.12 10.04
CA GLY A 152 -2.75 -10.20 9.68
C GLY A 152 -2.19 -11.13 8.59
N LEU A 153 -1.60 -10.57 7.53
CA LEU A 153 -1.00 -11.36 6.45
C LEU A 153 0.27 -12.11 6.89
N ARG A 154 1.09 -11.51 7.74
CA ARG A 154 2.26 -12.18 8.34
C ARG A 154 1.82 -13.34 9.24
N ASP A 155 0.80 -13.14 10.05
CA ASP A 155 0.30 -14.16 10.96
C ASP A 155 -0.35 -15.30 10.16
N LEU A 156 -1.08 -14.98 9.08
CA LEU A 156 -1.57 -15.97 8.12
C LEU A 156 -0.43 -16.78 7.49
N ARG A 157 0.65 -16.13 7.01
CA ARG A 157 1.84 -16.81 6.48
C ARG A 157 2.39 -17.83 7.47
N ARG A 158 2.59 -17.41 8.72
CA ARG A 158 3.09 -18.28 9.81
C ARG A 158 2.17 -19.45 10.10
N GLN A 159 0.86 -19.25 10.00
CA GLN A 159 -0.13 -20.32 10.22
C GLN A 159 -0.12 -21.36 9.11
N VAL A 160 0.06 -20.97 7.84
CA VAL A 160 0.02 -21.91 6.70
C VAL A 160 1.37 -22.54 6.38
N ALA A 161 2.48 -21.89 6.78
CA ALA A 161 3.84 -22.33 6.50
C ALA A 161 4.14 -23.79 6.89
N PRO A 162 3.79 -24.30 8.08
CA PRO A 162 4.05 -25.70 8.45
C PRO A 162 3.33 -26.69 7.54
N THR A 163 2.08 -26.41 7.18
CA THR A 163 1.30 -27.26 6.28
C THR A 163 1.86 -27.24 4.86
N LEU A 164 2.30 -26.08 4.37
CA LEU A 164 2.97 -25.97 3.07
C LEU A 164 4.30 -26.72 3.06
N ALA A 165 5.12 -26.57 4.10
CA ALA A 165 6.42 -27.25 4.20
C ALA A 165 6.28 -28.78 4.27
N ALA A 166 5.22 -29.29 4.92
CA ALA A 166 4.93 -30.72 4.99
C ALA A 166 4.59 -31.36 3.62
N MET A 167 4.31 -30.54 2.59
CA MET A 167 4.01 -31.04 1.24
C MET A 167 5.25 -31.64 0.54
N GLY A 168 6.46 -31.31 1.00
CA GLY A 168 7.70 -31.94 0.56
C GLY A 168 8.91 -31.02 0.63
N PRO A 169 10.12 -31.54 0.33
CA PRO A 169 11.38 -30.79 0.45
C PRO A 169 11.40 -29.50 -0.37
N ARG A 170 10.89 -29.53 -1.60
CA ARG A 170 10.77 -28.33 -2.46
C ARG A 170 9.81 -27.29 -1.88
N ALA A 171 8.67 -27.72 -1.34
CA ALA A 171 7.71 -26.80 -0.73
C ALA A 171 8.28 -26.17 0.54
N ALA A 172 9.00 -26.95 1.36
CA ALA A 172 9.74 -26.44 2.51
C ALA A 172 10.79 -25.39 2.09
N ALA A 173 11.56 -25.65 1.03
CA ALA A 173 12.53 -24.69 0.50
C ALA A 173 11.87 -23.39 0.00
N LEU A 174 10.69 -23.47 -0.63
CA LEU A 174 9.93 -22.30 -1.06
C LEU A 174 9.37 -21.49 0.10
N VAL A 175 8.87 -22.14 1.15
CA VAL A 175 8.41 -21.49 2.39
C VAL A 175 9.57 -20.77 3.08
N ASP A 176 10.72 -21.43 3.18
CA ASP A 176 11.93 -20.84 3.75
C ASP A 176 12.43 -19.64 2.94
N LEU A 177 12.39 -19.74 1.60
CA LEU A 177 12.72 -18.64 0.71
C LEU A 177 11.75 -17.46 0.89
N ASP A 178 10.44 -17.73 1.02
CA ASP A 178 9.44 -16.68 1.23
C ASP A 178 9.67 -15.94 2.56
N GLU A 179 9.90 -16.67 3.65
CA GLU A 179 10.19 -16.06 4.96
C GLU A 179 11.47 -15.23 4.90
N LEU A 180 12.51 -15.74 4.24
CA LEU A 180 13.77 -15.02 4.06
C LEU A 180 13.57 -13.71 3.29
N ILE A 181 12.85 -13.75 2.17
CA ILE A 181 12.51 -12.55 1.40
C ILE A 181 11.68 -11.59 2.27
N PHE A 182 10.71 -12.10 3.04
CA PHE A 182 9.86 -11.26 3.89
C PHE A 182 10.67 -10.54 4.99
N VAL A 183 11.55 -11.24 5.70
CA VAL A 183 12.41 -10.67 6.74
C VAL A 183 13.39 -9.66 6.14
N SER A 184 14.00 -9.98 5.00
CA SER A 184 15.00 -9.14 4.35
C SER A 184 14.42 -7.86 3.74
N THR A 185 13.16 -7.91 3.26
CA THR A 185 12.49 -6.75 2.63
C THR A 185 11.70 -5.89 3.61
N SER A 186 11.27 -6.42 4.76
CA SER A 186 10.39 -5.70 5.70
C SER A 186 10.91 -4.31 6.13
N PRO A 187 12.19 -4.12 6.50
CA PRO A 187 12.70 -2.79 6.86
C PRO A 187 12.67 -1.80 5.70
N ALA A 188 12.96 -2.26 4.48
CA ALA A 188 12.91 -1.42 3.28
C ALA A 188 11.47 -1.00 2.96
N VAL A 189 10.51 -1.92 3.12
CA VAL A 189 9.07 -1.67 2.96
C VAL A 189 8.57 -0.62 3.97
N ASP A 190 8.98 -0.70 5.24
CA ASP A 190 8.62 0.33 6.24
C ASP A 190 9.19 1.71 5.90
N GLY A 191 10.45 1.77 5.43
CA GLY A 191 11.05 3.01 4.96
C GLY A 191 10.32 3.59 3.74
N LEU A 192 9.87 2.73 2.84
CA LEU A 192 9.12 3.09 1.65
C LEU A 192 7.72 3.62 1.97
N HIS A 193 6.99 3.00 2.89
CA HIS A 193 5.67 3.48 3.31
C HIS A 193 5.74 4.91 3.84
N ARG A 194 6.72 5.20 4.72
CA ARG A 194 6.94 6.56 5.23
C ARG A 194 7.19 7.57 4.12
N ARG A 195 7.97 7.20 3.10
CA ARG A 195 8.21 8.06 1.93
C ARG A 195 6.95 8.27 1.10
N VAL A 196 6.18 7.21 0.86
CA VAL A 196 4.91 7.28 0.10
C VAL A 196 3.91 8.19 0.81
N PHE A 197 3.73 8.03 2.12
CA PHE A 197 2.82 8.88 2.89
C PHE A 197 3.26 10.35 2.89
N GLY A 198 4.57 10.62 3.03
CA GLY A 198 5.09 11.98 2.86
C GLY A 198 4.84 12.56 1.47
N ARG A 199 4.89 11.74 0.40
CA ARG A 199 4.54 12.19 -0.96
C ARG A 199 3.05 12.43 -1.15
N LEU A 200 2.19 11.64 -0.53
CA LEU A 200 0.74 11.88 -0.54
C LEU A 200 0.38 13.19 0.17
N GLU A 201 1.09 13.54 1.26
CA GLU A 201 0.96 14.87 1.89
C GLU A 201 1.32 15.99 0.91
N ASP A 202 2.42 15.86 0.16
CA ASP A 202 2.82 16.84 -0.84
C ASP A 202 1.78 16.96 -1.98
N VAL A 203 1.21 15.84 -2.44
CA VAL A 203 0.11 15.81 -3.44
C VAL A 203 -1.11 16.56 -2.91
N LEU A 204 -1.50 16.28 -1.66
CA LEU A 204 -2.61 16.96 -1.00
C LEU A 204 -2.36 18.47 -0.93
N ALA A 205 -1.14 18.91 -0.58
CA ALA A 205 -0.80 20.33 -0.53
C ALA A 205 -0.96 21.02 -1.89
N GLU A 206 -0.55 20.34 -2.97
CA GLU A 206 -0.71 20.87 -4.33
C GLU A 206 -2.18 20.89 -4.77
N HIS A 207 -2.95 19.85 -4.48
CA HIS A 207 -4.38 19.80 -4.75
C HIS A 207 -5.15 20.88 -3.97
N LEU A 208 -4.80 21.09 -2.71
CA LEU A 208 -5.39 22.13 -1.87
C LEU A 208 -5.06 23.52 -2.41
N ARG A 209 -3.82 23.74 -2.86
CA ARG A 209 -3.43 25.00 -3.51
C ARG A 209 -4.25 25.25 -4.77
N ARG A 210 -4.37 24.26 -5.66
CA ARG A 210 -5.17 24.37 -6.88
C ARG A 210 -6.64 24.64 -6.58
N ALA A 211 -7.20 23.98 -5.58
CA ALA A 211 -8.59 24.20 -5.16
C ALA A 211 -8.81 25.64 -4.66
N LEU A 212 -7.87 26.18 -3.86
CA LEU A 212 -7.88 27.57 -3.42
C LEU A 212 -7.70 28.56 -4.58
N ASP A 213 -6.87 28.23 -5.57
CA ASP A 213 -6.65 29.06 -6.77
C ASP A 213 -7.94 29.11 -7.62
N VAL A 214 -8.59 27.95 -7.84
CA VAL A 214 -9.85 27.84 -8.61
C VAL A 214 -11.01 28.54 -7.92
N ALA A 215 -11.12 28.45 -6.59
CA ALA A 215 -12.14 29.18 -5.86
C ALA A 215 -11.97 30.70 -5.94
N GLY A 216 -10.79 31.19 -6.34
CA GLY A 216 -10.52 32.61 -6.52
C GLY A 216 -10.74 33.41 -5.23
N ARG A 217 -10.74 34.73 -5.33
CA ARG A 217 -11.44 35.57 -4.35
C ARG A 217 -12.82 35.84 -4.95
N GLY A 218 -13.89 35.76 -4.17
CA GLY A 218 -15.22 36.09 -4.66
C GLY A 218 -15.29 37.54 -5.18
N PRO A 219 -16.36 37.94 -5.88
CA PRO A 219 -16.57 39.34 -6.22
C PRO A 219 -16.46 40.19 -4.95
N GLY A 220 -15.51 41.15 -4.91
CA GLY A 220 -15.25 41.97 -3.72
C GLY A 220 -14.09 41.52 -2.82
N GLY A 221 -13.35 40.46 -3.17
CA GLY A 221 -12.21 40.01 -2.38
C GLY A 221 -12.58 39.05 -1.23
N GLU A 222 -13.82 38.58 -1.20
CA GLU A 222 -14.33 37.69 -0.16
C GLU A 222 -13.62 36.34 -0.16
N VAL A 223 -13.43 35.85 1.06
CA VAL A 223 -12.80 34.56 1.35
C VAL A 223 -13.80 33.43 1.04
N PRO A 224 -13.36 32.28 0.47
CA PRO A 224 -14.27 31.17 0.16
C PRO A 224 -15.03 30.69 1.40
N GLY A 225 -16.37 30.68 1.31
CA GLY A 225 -17.25 30.13 2.35
C GLY A 225 -17.29 28.59 2.35
N VAL A 226 -17.96 28.01 3.34
CA VAL A 226 -18.10 26.55 3.50
C VAL A 226 -18.73 25.90 2.27
N GLU A 227 -19.69 26.58 1.64
CA GLU A 227 -20.40 26.10 0.44
C GLU A 227 -19.45 25.88 -0.74
N MET A 228 -18.40 26.70 -0.86
CA MET A 228 -17.41 26.59 -1.94
C MET A 228 -16.40 25.46 -1.70
N ILE A 229 -16.27 24.99 -0.45
CA ILE A 229 -15.34 23.93 -0.04
C ILE A 229 -15.99 22.55 -0.15
N GLY A 230 -17.32 22.47 -0.01
CA GLY A 230 -18.09 21.21 -0.13
C GLY A 230 -17.66 20.36 -1.34
N PRO A 231 -17.66 20.92 -2.57
CA PRO A 231 -17.27 20.19 -3.78
C PRO A 231 -15.83 19.64 -3.77
N TRP A 232 -14.92 20.16 -2.93
CA TRP A 232 -13.54 19.65 -2.88
C TRP A 232 -13.46 18.27 -2.21
N LEU A 233 -14.48 17.93 -1.42
CA LEU A 233 -14.57 16.70 -0.61
C LEU A 233 -15.50 15.64 -1.23
N GLU A 234 -16.19 15.98 -2.33
CA GLU A 234 -16.93 15.04 -3.17
C GLU A 234 -16.00 14.09 -3.92
N ASP A 235 -16.51 13.01 -4.50
CA ASP A 235 -15.70 11.90 -5.03
C ASP A 235 -14.73 12.32 -6.15
N ASP A 236 -15.10 13.34 -6.93
CA ASP A 236 -14.27 13.94 -7.97
C ASP A 236 -13.49 15.17 -7.50
N GLY A 237 -13.69 15.61 -6.26
CA GLY A 237 -13.02 16.74 -5.64
C GLY A 237 -11.53 16.52 -5.45
N LEU A 238 -10.72 17.58 -5.68
CA LEU A 238 -9.26 17.50 -5.63
C LEU A 238 -8.72 17.03 -4.26
N VAL A 239 -9.31 17.51 -3.17
CA VAL A 239 -8.90 17.13 -1.81
C VAL A 239 -9.30 15.68 -1.53
N ARG A 240 -10.52 15.28 -1.89
CA ARG A 240 -10.97 13.89 -1.71
C ARG A 240 -10.11 12.91 -2.50
N ARG A 241 -9.78 13.22 -3.76
CA ARG A 241 -8.93 12.37 -4.59
C ARG A 241 -7.58 12.07 -3.95
N ALA A 242 -6.91 13.09 -3.38
CA ALA A 242 -5.63 12.90 -2.70
C ALA A 242 -5.75 12.01 -1.45
N LEU A 243 -6.86 12.11 -0.70
CA LEU A 243 -7.12 11.22 0.42
C LEU A 243 -7.39 9.78 -0.07
N LEU A 244 -8.19 9.63 -1.14
CA LEU A 244 -8.47 8.31 -1.74
C LEU A 244 -7.21 7.64 -2.30
N ASP A 245 -6.20 8.39 -2.73
CA ASP A 245 -4.91 7.83 -3.17
C ASP A 245 -4.19 7.07 -2.05
N GLY A 246 -4.27 7.58 -0.81
CA GLY A 246 -3.75 6.87 0.35
C GLY A 246 -4.49 5.55 0.61
N GLN A 247 -5.81 5.55 0.47
CA GLN A 247 -6.61 4.32 0.61
C GLN A 247 -6.24 3.30 -0.48
N ARG A 248 -6.18 3.74 -1.75
CA ARG A 248 -5.77 2.93 -2.89
C ARG A 248 -4.39 2.30 -2.68
N PHE A 249 -3.44 3.04 -2.13
CA PHE A 249 -2.12 2.52 -1.80
C PHE A 249 -2.20 1.36 -0.79
N VAL A 250 -2.95 1.52 0.30
CA VAL A 250 -3.12 0.45 1.31
C VAL A 250 -3.78 -0.79 0.71
N HIS A 251 -4.83 -0.63 -0.11
CA HIS A 251 -5.47 -1.75 -0.81
C HIS A 251 -4.52 -2.44 -1.79
N ALA A 252 -3.77 -1.68 -2.58
CA ALA A 252 -2.83 -2.23 -3.56
C ALA A 252 -1.71 -3.02 -2.89
N GLN A 253 -1.25 -2.56 -1.73
CA GLN A 253 -0.27 -3.27 -0.92
C GLN A 253 -0.81 -4.62 -0.43
N VAL A 254 -2.04 -4.66 0.11
CA VAL A 254 -2.71 -5.90 0.52
C VAL A 254 -2.92 -6.84 -0.66
N ALA A 255 -3.35 -6.32 -1.81
CA ALA A 255 -3.50 -7.10 -3.03
C ALA A 255 -2.18 -7.73 -3.49
N SER A 256 -1.06 -7.00 -3.36
CA SER A 256 0.27 -7.52 -3.67
C SER A 256 0.69 -8.63 -2.72
N ASP A 257 0.51 -8.44 -1.41
CA ASP A 257 0.83 -9.45 -0.39
C ASP A 257 -0.05 -10.71 -0.55
N LYS A 258 -1.33 -10.53 -0.88
CA LYS A 258 -2.27 -11.60 -1.26
C LYS A 258 -1.76 -12.38 -2.47
N ALA A 259 -1.38 -11.69 -3.55
CA ALA A 259 -0.88 -12.33 -4.75
C ALA A 259 0.38 -13.16 -4.47
N ARG A 260 1.30 -12.65 -3.64
CA ARG A 260 2.51 -13.37 -3.22
C ARG A 260 2.18 -14.63 -2.42
N LEU A 261 1.27 -14.54 -1.45
CA LEU A 261 0.86 -15.71 -0.66
C LEU A 261 0.16 -16.77 -1.52
N TRP A 262 -0.67 -16.35 -2.48
CA TRP A 262 -1.28 -17.25 -3.45
C TRP A 262 -0.26 -17.91 -4.37
N ALA A 263 0.74 -17.16 -4.83
CA ALA A 263 1.82 -17.69 -5.65
C ALA A 263 2.65 -18.74 -4.88
N LEU A 264 2.96 -18.48 -3.61
CA LEU A 264 3.64 -19.45 -2.74
C LEU A 264 2.81 -20.72 -2.59
N ALA A 265 1.54 -20.59 -2.21
CA ALA A 265 0.65 -21.73 -2.04
C ALA A 265 0.50 -22.52 -3.34
N HIS A 266 0.34 -21.86 -4.49
CA HIS A 266 0.26 -22.54 -5.78
C HIS A 266 1.58 -23.27 -6.11
N ALA A 267 2.73 -22.63 -5.93
CA ALA A 267 4.04 -23.21 -6.24
C ALA A 267 4.37 -24.43 -5.38
N CYS A 268 3.94 -24.45 -4.11
CA CYS A 268 4.10 -25.61 -3.21
C CYS A 268 3.19 -26.79 -3.61
N LEU A 269 2.14 -26.53 -4.39
CA LEU A 269 1.12 -27.49 -4.78
C LEU A 269 1.30 -28.06 -6.19
N VAL A 270 2.20 -27.48 -6.99
CA VAL A 270 2.55 -28.02 -8.31
C VAL A 270 3.47 -29.24 -8.11
N PRO A 271 3.09 -30.44 -8.56
CA PRO A 271 3.96 -31.60 -8.48
C PRO A 271 5.24 -31.38 -9.28
N GLU A 272 6.36 -31.93 -8.79
CA GLU A 272 7.60 -31.94 -9.57
C GLU A 272 7.35 -32.68 -10.88
N SER A 273 7.61 -32.01 -12.01
CA SER A 273 7.65 -32.68 -13.29
C SER A 273 8.78 -33.71 -13.25
N PRO A 274 8.53 -34.95 -13.69
CA PRO A 274 9.49 -36.05 -13.64
C PRO A 274 10.74 -35.78 -14.50
#